data_AF-A0AA40C2T9-F1
#
_entry.id   AF-A0AA40C2T9-F1
#
_cell.length_a   1.000
_cell.length_b   1.000
_cell.length_c   1.000
_cell.angle_alpha   90.00
_cell.angle_beta   90.00
_cell.angle_gamma   90.00
#
_symmetry.space_group_name_H-M   'P 1'
#
loop_
_entity.id
_entity.type
_entity.pdbx_description
1 polymer ?
#
loop_
_entity_poly.entity_id
_entity_poly.type
_entity_poly.pdbx_seq_one_letter_code
_entity_poly.pdbx_strand_id
1 'polypeptide(L)'
;MHPFGDPNPEIEFEERLDDEEGGYVFKVNINSQPFALKVFKFFDALEERMEFNPEIDDDVPDEIFEKHIDPFYAECRAYGRINEFYNDAIPEMYEEALRQFFPKEPQGGEKRAVAAQCYGYLYLSPEDEEYLSKNHGWTREEKHEGKPLRALVKQLIDPIDEGDQANTLQVHDNLRALHSIGIFPQKVSLRNYRDGLLMSFSSSYTVPHCIIQALPEVQATADFDMQRIDNMIDGQGIETSMAAVY
;
A
#
# COMPACT_ATOMS: atom_id res chain seq x y z
N MET A 1 -7.07 -12.27 -11.21
CA MET A 1 -6.48 -12.53 -12.55
C MET A 1 -4.99 -12.71 -12.33
N HIS A 2 -4.39 -13.79 -12.82
CA HIS A 2 -2.96 -14.02 -12.64
C HIS A 2 -2.18 -13.03 -13.53
N PRO A 3 -1.19 -12.28 -13.00
CA PRO A 3 -0.52 -11.21 -13.77
C PRO A 3 0.09 -11.69 -15.09
N PHE A 4 0.48 -12.97 -15.16
CA PHE A 4 1.26 -13.53 -16.26
C PHE A 4 0.58 -14.67 -17.03
N GLY A 5 -0.68 -14.98 -16.74
CA GLY A 5 -1.42 -16.09 -17.38
C GLY A 5 -0.97 -17.51 -16.98
N ASP A 6 0.30 -17.71 -16.66
CA ASP A 6 0.87 -18.91 -16.04
C ASP A 6 0.83 -18.78 -14.51
N PRO A 7 0.20 -19.70 -13.75
CA PRO A 7 0.15 -19.65 -12.28
C PRO A 7 1.50 -19.80 -11.58
N ASN A 8 2.55 -20.24 -12.29
CA ASN A 8 3.88 -20.44 -11.71
C ASN A 8 4.97 -19.91 -12.66
N PRO A 9 5.05 -18.59 -12.86
CA PRO A 9 6.00 -18.00 -13.79
C PRO A 9 7.44 -18.19 -13.27
N GLU A 10 8.42 -18.22 -14.18
CA GLU A 10 9.83 -18.27 -13.79
C GLU A 10 10.24 -16.92 -13.17
N ILE A 11 10.75 -16.95 -11.95
CA ILE A 11 11.19 -15.77 -11.19
C ILE A 11 12.71 -15.85 -10.98
N GLU A 12 13.43 -14.86 -11.50
CA GLU A 12 14.85 -14.68 -11.24
C GLU A 12 15.03 -13.52 -10.25
N PHE A 13 15.47 -13.83 -9.03
CA PHE A 13 15.79 -12.82 -8.02
C PHE A 13 17.15 -12.18 -8.32
N GLU A 14 17.19 -10.84 -8.44
CA GLU A 14 18.44 -10.11 -8.69
C GLU A 14 19.00 -9.50 -7.41
N GLU A 15 18.24 -8.59 -6.79
CA GLU A 15 18.68 -7.84 -5.61
C GLU A 15 17.50 -7.56 -4.68
N ARG A 16 17.80 -7.44 -3.39
CA ARG A 16 16.84 -6.96 -2.39
C ARG A 16 16.90 -5.44 -2.32
N LEU A 17 15.75 -4.78 -2.51
CA LEU A 17 15.64 -3.33 -2.63
C LEU A 17 15.39 -2.60 -1.30
N ASP A 18 14.97 -3.31 -0.25
CA ASP A 18 14.47 -2.69 0.97
C ASP A 18 14.66 -3.48 2.29
N ASP A 19 14.31 -2.80 3.37
CA ASP A 19 13.98 -3.31 4.70
C ASP A 19 12.56 -2.82 5.11
N GLU A 20 11.55 -2.92 4.24
CA GLU A 20 10.19 -2.49 4.61
C GLU A 20 9.60 -3.31 5.76
N GLU A 21 8.79 -2.66 6.60
CA GLU A 21 7.95 -3.34 7.58
C GLU A 21 6.84 -4.14 6.85
N GLY A 22 6.72 -5.43 7.20
CA GLY A 22 5.69 -6.34 6.68
C GLY A 22 6.10 -7.21 5.48
N GLY A 23 7.30 -7.03 4.91
CA GLY A 23 7.75 -7.86 3.78
C GLY A 23 9.15 -7.51 3.27
N TYR A 24 9.61 -8.24 2.26
CA TYR A 24 10.83 -7.97 1.51
C TYR A 24 10.48 -7.63 0.06
N VAL A 25 11.05 -6.56 -0.47
CA VAL A 25 10.92 -6.15 -1.87
C VAL A 25 12.20 -6.50 -2.60
N PHE A 26 12.04 -7.22 -3.70
CA PHE A 26 13.12 -7.62 -4.58
C PHE A 26 12.96 -6.99 -5.95
N LYS A 27 14.07 -6.66 -6.59
CA LYS A 27 14.13 -6.57 -8.03
C LYS A 27 14.21 -7.99 -8.58
N VAL A 28 13.31 -8.31 -9.50
CA VAL A 28 13.24 -9.64 -10.12
C VAL A 28 13.05 -9.51 -11.62
N ASN A 29 13.45 -10.53 -12.37
CA ASN A 29 12.91 -10.77 -13.71
C ASN A 29 11.84 -11.86 -13.62
N ILE A 30 10.66 -11.57 -14.18
CA ILE A 30 9.60 -12.57 -14.34
C ILE A 30 9.39 -12.76 -15.83
N ASN A 31 9.63 -13.97 -16.34
CA ASN A 31 9.63 -14.25 -17.78
C ASN A 31 10.48 -13.23 -18.58
N SER A 32 11.69 -12.95 -18.09
CA SER A 32 12.66 -11.98 -18.66
C SER A 32 12.21 -10.51 -18.70
N GLN A 33 11.20 -10.12 -17.93
CA GLN A 33 10.80 -8.72 -17.76
C GLN A 33 11.04 -8.24 -16.32
N PRO A 34 11.58 -7.03 -16.11
CA PRO A 34 11.95 -6.54 -14.79
C PRO A 34 10.73 -6.04 -14.00
N PHE A 35 10.66 -6.42 -12.72
CA PHE A 35 9.62 -6.00 -11.78
C PHE A 35 10.17 -5.75 -10.39
N ALA A 36 9.38 -5.05 -9.57
CA ALA A 36 9.52 -5.10 -8.12
C ALA A 36 8.56 -6.17 -7.56
N LEU A 37 9.09 -7.14 -6.82
CA LEU A 37 8.33 -8.21 -6.18
C LEU A 37 8.36 -8.03 -4.67
N LYS A 38 7.21 -7.69 -4.07
CA LYS A 38 7.07 -7.61 -2.61
C LYS A 38 6.59 -8.93 -2.06
N VAL A 39 7.42 -9.61 -1.30
CA VAL A 39 7.12 -10.85 -0.57
C VAL A 39 6.68 -10.51 0.85
N PHE A 40 5.47 -10.92 1.23
CA PHE A 40 4.87 -10.52 2.51
C PHE A 40 5.18 -11.53 3.60
N LYS A 41 5.52 -11.03 4.80
CA LYS A 41 5.59 -11.86 6.00
C LYS A 41 4.24 -12.50 6.31
N PHE A 42 4.27 -13.61 7.02
CA PHE A 42 3.05 -14.20 7.54
C PHE A 42 2.43 -13.28 8.58
N PHE A 43 1.12 -13.14 8.51
CA PHE A 43 0.34 -12.32 9.43
C PHE A 43 -0.29 -13.21 10.51
N ASP A 44 -0.33 -12.71 11.73
CA ASP A 44 -0.98 -13.34 12.88
C ASP A 44 -1.95 -12.34 13.50
N ALA A 45 -3.25 -12.55 13.26
CA ALA A 45 -4.30 -11.65 13.73
C ALA A 45 -4.33 -11.53 15.26
N LEU A 46 -3.98 -12.59 16.00
CA LEU A 46 -4.02 -12.57 17.45
C LEU A 46 -2.90 -11.72 18.03
N GLU A 47 -1.69 -11.83 17.47
CA GLU A 47 -0.55 -11.01 17.90
C GLU A 47 -0.78 -9.53 17.58
N GLU A 48 -1.30 -9.24 16.39
CA GLU A 48 -1.55 -7.88 15.93
C GLU A 48 -2.66 -7.19 16.74
N ARG A 49 -3.72 -7.91 17.12
CA ARG A 49 -4.76 -7.38 18.01
C ARG A 49 -4.23 -6.92 19.36
N MET A 50 -3.24 -7.62 19.92
CA MET A 50 -2.64 -7.22 21.19
C MET A 50 -1.95 -5.85 21.12
N GLU A 51 -1.57 -5.40 19.92
CA GLU A 51 -1.01 -4.07 19.69
C GLU A 51 -2.08 -2.98 19.49
N PHE A 52 -3.32 -3.37 19.17
CA PHE A 52 -4.44 -2.43 19.05
C PHE A 52 -5.07 -2.13 20.43
N ASN A 53 -5.59 -0.91 20.60
CA ASN A 53 -6.26 -0.49 21.83
C ASN A 53 -7.47 -1.43 22.10
N PRO A 54 -7.64 -1.98 23.33
CA PRO A 54 -8.76 -2.88 23.68
C PRO A 54 -10.16 -2.33 23.39
N GLU A 55 -10.31 -1.02 23.16
CA GLU A 55 -11.59 -0.42 22.73
C GLU A 55 -12.00 -0.77 21.29
N ILE A 56 -11.08 -1.31 20.47
CA ILE A 56 -11.32 -1.73 19.07
C ILE A 56 -11.75 -3.21 19.00
N ASP A 57 -11.59 -3.97 20.10
CA ASP A 57 -11.19 -5.37 19.99
C ASP A 57 -12.34 -6.40 19.94
N ASP A 58 -13.47 -6.22 20.63
CA ASP A 58 -14.42 -7.34 20.79
C ASP A 58 -15.45 -7.54 19.66
N ASP A 59 -15.75 -6.52 18.85
CA ASP A 59 -16.89 -6.57 17.92
C ASP A 59 -16.54 -6.98 16.47
N VAL A 60 -15.25 -7.04 16.12
CA VAL A 60 -14.80 -7.41 14.75
C VAL A 60 -14.35 -8.88 14.75
N PRO A 61 -14.94 -9.78 13.93
CA PRO A 61 -14.43 -11.15 13.79
C PRO A 61 -13.00 -11.20 13.23
N ASP A 62 -12.18 -12.16 13.67
CA ASP A 62 -10.78 -12.31 13.22
C ASP A 62 -10.62 -12.41 11.70
N GLU A 63 -11.56 -13.07 11.02
CA GLU A 63 -11.55 -13.15 9.56
C GLU A 63 -11.66 -11.77 8.91
N ILE A 64 -12.49 -10.88 9.48
CA ILE A 64 -12.66 -9.51 8.98
C ILE A 64 -11.45 -8.67 9.36
N PHE A 65 -10.91 -8.85 10.57
CA PHE A 65 -9.71 -8.17 11.03
C PHE A 65 -8.52 -8.52 10.15
N GLU A 66 -8.22 -9.80 9.93
CA GLU A 66 -7.14 -10.26 9.04
C GLU A 66 -7.33 -9.70 7.62
N LYS A 67 -8.53 -9.81 7.06
CA LYS A 67 -8.84 -9.28 5.72
C LYS A 67 -8.63 -7.79 5.60
N HIS A 68 -8.57 -7.04 6.70
CA HIS A 68 -8.38 -5.59 6.73
C HIS A 68 -6.98 -5.17 7.15
N ILE A 69 -6.38 -5.83 8.13
CA ILE A 69 -5.11 -5.44 8.77
C ILE A 69 -3.91 -6.15 8.17
N ASP A 70 -4.07 -7.37 7.64
CA ASP A 70 -2.97 -8.10 7.01
C ASP A 70 -2.34 -7.23 5.90
N PRO A 71 -1.02 -6.96 5.97
CA PRO A 71 -0.31 -6.15 4.98
C PRO A 71 -0.56 -6.53 3.53
N PHE A 72 -0.68 -7.83 3.23
CA PHE A 72 -0.96 -8.32 1.88
C PHE A 72 -2.38 -7.93 1.45
N TYR A 73 -3.38 -8.16 2.31
CA TYR A 73 -4.77 -7.82 1.98
C TYR A 73 -4.99 -6.31 1.95
N ALA A 74 -4.37 -5.54 2.86
CA ALA A 74 -4.41 -4.08 2.87
C ALA A 74 -3.93 -3.52 1.53
N GLU A 75 -2.78 -3.99 1.06
CA GLU A 75 -2.22 -3.54 -0.21
C GLU A 75 -3.05 -4.00 -1.41
N CYS A 76 -3.60 -5.22 -1.40
CA CYS A 76 -4.53 -5.69 -2.43
C CYS A 76 -5.80 -4.84 -2.50
N ARG A 77 -6.38 -4.44 -1.36
CA ARG A 77 -7.59 -3.60 -1.34
C ARG A 77 -7.30 -2.20 -1.89
N ALA A 78 -6.17 -1.60 -1.52
CA ALA A 78 -5.77 -0.30 -2.03
C ALA A 78 -5.61 -0.33 -3.56
N TYR A 79 -4.85 -1.29 -4.11
CA TYR A 79 -4.71 -1.43 -5.56
C TYR A 79 -6.02 -1.78 -6.26
N GLY A 80 -6.90 -2.56 -5.62
CA GLY A 80 -8.26 -2.81 -6.10
C GLY A 80 -9.05 -1.51 -6.26
N ARG A 81 -9.05 -0.64 -5.24
CA ARG A 81 -9.71 0.67 -5.28
C ARG A 81 -9.08 1.63 -6.30
N ILE A 82 -7.75 1.63 -6.44
CA ILE A 82 -7.06 2.40 -7.48
C ILE A 82 -7.49 1.95 -8.88
N ASN A 83 -7.60 0.63 -9.09
CA ASN A 83 -8.09 0.09 -10.36
C ASN A 83 -9.56 0.45 -10.61
N GLU A 84 -10.43 0.39 -9.59
CA GLU A 84 -11.81 0.88 -9.67
C GLU A 84 -11.86 2.35 -10.08
N PHE A 85 -11.00 3.19 -9.49
CA PHE A 85 -10.89 4.61 -9.81
C PHE A 85 -10.54 4.85 -11.27
N TYR A 86 -9.48 4.22 -11.80
CA TYR A 86 -9.08 4.44 -13.20
C TYR A 86 -10.07 3.90 -14.21
N ASN A 87 -10.84 2.86 -13.86
CA ASN A 87 -11.84 2.27 -14.73
C ASN A 87 -13.24 2.89 -14.57
N ASP A 88 -13.37 4.00 -13.84
CA ASP A 88 -14.67 4.66 -13.56
C ASP A 88 -15.71 3.71 -12.94
N ALA A 89 -15.23 2.79 -12.11
CA ALA A 89 -15.98 1.66 -11.57
C ALA A 89 -16.09 1.69 -10.04
N ILE A 90 -15.88 2.84 -9.40
CA ILE A 90 -16.05 2.96 -7.94
C ILE A 90 -17.53 2.72 -7.58
N PRO A 91 -17.84 1.74 -6.72
CA PRO A 91 -19.21 1.49 -6.27
C PRO A 91 -19.85 2.71 -5.57
N GLU A 92 -21.11 2.99 -5.90
CA GLU A 92 -21.89 4.12 -5.34
C GLU A 92 -21.91 4.12 -3.80
N MET A 93 -21.97 2.95 -3.17
CA MET A 93 -21.95 2.83 -1.71
C MET A 93 -20.69 3.42 -1.07
N TYR A 94 -19.55 3.38 -1.78
CA TYR A 94 -18.30 3.96 -1.29
C TYR A 94 -18.31 5.47 -1.48
N GLU A 95 -18.85 5.97 -2.61
CA GLU A 95 -19.06 7.41 -2.76
C GLU A 95 -19.93 7.97 -1.62
N GLU A 96 -21.01 7.27 -1.26
CA GLU A 96 -21.91 7.70 -0.19
C GLU A 96 -21.21 7.72 1.17
N ALA A 97 -20.44 6.67 1.49
CA ALA A 97 -19.63 6.62 2.70
C ALA A 97 -18.60 7.77 2.76
N LEU A 98 -17.96 8.09 1.63
CA LEU A 98 -16.94 9.13 1.57
C LEU A 98 -17.51 10.54 1.57
N ARG A 99 -18.70 10.79 1.01
CA ARG A 99 -19.34 12.12 1.01
C ARG A 99 -19.52 12.73 2.40
N GLN A 100 -19.62 11.88 3.43
CA GLN A 100 -19.72 12.34 4.81
C GLN A 100 -18.41 12.96 5.33
N PHE A 101 -17.27 12.55 4.76
CA PHE A 101 -15.94 12.93 5.22
C PHE A 101 -15.21 13.85 4.22
N PHE A 102 -15.34 13.60 2.93
CA PHE A 102 -14.68 14.35 1.86
C PHE A 102 -15.73 14.92 0.89
N PRO A 103 -15.96 16.25 0.87
CA PRO A 103 -16.80 16.85 -0.16
C PRO A 103 -16.19 16.61 -1.54
N LYS A 104 -17.04 16.36 -2.55
CA LYS A 104 -16.61 16.03 -3.92
C LYS A 104 -15.61 17.08 -4.44
N GLU A 105 -14.46 16.62 -4.93
CA GLU A 105 -13.59 17.46 -5.74
C GLU A 105 -14.26 17.82 -7.09
N PRO A 106 -13.88 18.95 -7.70
CA PRO A 106 -14.40 19.34 -9.01
C PRO A 106 -14.09 18.27 -10.07
N GLN A 107 -15.13 17.83 -10.78
CA GLN A 107 -14.97 16.96 -11.95
C GLN A 107 -14.31 17.74 -13.09
N GLY A 108 -13.26 17.16 -13.71
CA GLY A 108 -12.72 17.69 -14.98
C GLY A 108 -11.21 17.60 -15.22
N GLY A 109 -10.43 16.97 -14.33
CA GLY A 109 -8.99 16.74 -14.53
C GLY A 109 -8.67 15.42 -15.25
N GLU A 110 -7.55 15.39 -15.97
CA GLU A 110 -6.96 14.15 -16.47
C GLU A 110 -6.47 13.31 -15.28
N LYS A 111 -6.92 12.05 -15.17
CA LYS A 111 -6.49 11.16 -14.09
C LYS A 111 -5.01 10.82 -14.28
N ARG A 112 -4.17 11.31 -13.37
CA ARG A 112 -2.74 10.98 -13.33
C ARG A 112 -2.49 9.76 -12.45
N ALA A 113 -1.35 9.11 -12.67
CA ALA A 113 -0.87 8.04 -11.80
C ALA A 113 -0.64 8.56 -10.37
N VAL A 114 -1.33 7.97 -9.39
CA VAL A 114 -1.20 8.29 -7.96
C VAL A 114 -0.29 7.32 -7.20
N ALA A 115 0.05 6.19 -7.83
CA ALA A 115 0.86 5.12 -7.24
C ALA A 115 1.58 4.32 -8.33
N ALA A 116 2.63 3.59 -7.94
CA ALA A 116 3.28 2.62 -8.83
C ALA A 116 2.26 1.57 -9.31
N GLN A 117 2.38 1.12 -10.55
CA GLN A 117 1.45 0.10 -11.06
C GLN A 117 1.61 -1.22 -10.31
N CYS A 118 0.49 -1.85 -9.94
CA CYS A 118 0.45 -3.23 -9.44
C CYS A 118 -0.15 -4.14 -10.52
N TYR A 119 0.57 -5.19 -10.88
CA TYR A 119 0.17 -6.14 -11.91
C TYR A 119 -0.66 -7.30 -11.35
N GLY A 120 -0.58 -7.53 -10.04
CA GLY A 120 -1.34 -8.56 -9.34
C GLY A 120 -0.52 -9.24 -8.25
N TYR A 121 -1.02 -10.39 -7.79
CA TYR A 121 -0.38 -11.22 -6.77
C TYR A 121 0.07 -12.57 -7.32
N LEU A 122 1.05 -13.15 -6.64
CA LEU A 122 1.57 -14.51 -6.85
C LEU A 122 1.58 -15.27 -5.52
N TYR A 123 1.47 -16.58 -5.62
CA TYR A 123 1.94 -17.47 -4.55
C TYR A 123 3.29 -18.02 -4.97
N LEU A 124 4.30 -17.87 -4.12
CA LEU A 124 5.64 -18.35 -4.40
C LEU A 124 5.72 -19.87 -4.20
N SER A 125 6.52 -20.53 -5.03
CA SER A 125 6.70 -21.97 -4.95
C SER A 125 7.58 -22.37 -3.75
N PRO A 126 7.59 -23.64 -3.34
CA PRO A 126 8.54 -24.12 -2.34
C PRO A 126 10.01 -23.88 -2.74
N GLU A 127 10.33 -23.95 -4.03
CA GLU A 127 11.66 -23.66 -4.57
C GLU A 127 12.04 -22.18 -4.41
N ASP A 128 11.10 -21.26 -4.67
CA ASP A 128 11.30 -19.82 -4.44
C ASP A 128 11.55 -19.54 -2.95
N GLU A 129 10.76 -20.15 -2.05
CA GLU A 129 10.92 -19.98 -0.61
C GLU A 129 12.26 -20.55 -0.11
N GLU A 130 12.68 -21.70 -0.62
CA GLU A 130 13.99 -22.28 -0.31
C GLU A 130 15.13 -21.36 -0.78
N TYR A 131 15.00 -20.75 -1.97
CA TYR A 131 15.94 -19.76 -2.47
C TYR A 131 16.01 -18.54 -1.55
N LEU A 132 14.86 -17.97 -1.18
CA LEU A 132 14.77 -16.82 -0.28
C LEU A 132 15.38 -17.13 1.10
N SER A 133 15.19 -18.34 1.62
CA SER A 133 15.75 -18.74 2.91
C SER A 133 17.27 -18.82 2.86
N LYS A 134 17.83 -19.44 1.81
CA LYS A 134 19.28 -19.60 1.65
C LYS A 134 20.02 -18.30 1.37
N ASN A 135 19.43 -17.42 0.56
CA ASN A 135 20.15 -16.25 0.02
C ASN A 135 19.77 -14.93 0.69
N HIS A 136 18.58 -14.85 1.29
CA HIS A 136 18.03 -13.60 1.80
C HIS A 136 17.55 -13.67 3.25
N GLY A 137 17.83 -14.78 3.95
CA GLY A 137 17.52 -14.95 5.37
C GLY A 137 16.03 -15.06 5.66
N TRP A 138 15.21 -15.44 4.67
CA TRP A 138 13.79 -15.71 4.88
C TRP A 138 13.60 -16.91 5.82
N THR A 139 12.70 -16.77 6.79
CA THR A 139 12.38 -17.83 7.74
C THR A 139 10.88 -17.95 7.92
N ARG A 140 10.37 -19.17 7.77
CA ARG A 140 9.00 -19.54 8.13
C ARG A 140 8.96 -20.11 9.54
N GLU A 141 7.99 -19.66 10.32
CA GLU A 141 7.70 -20.24 11.63
C GLU A 141 6.77 -21.46 11.50
N GLU A 142 6.91 -22.41 12.43
CA GLU A 142 6.10 -23.64 12.45
C GLU A 142 4.59 -23.35 12.47
N LYS A 143 4.15 -22.28 13.14
CA LYS A 143 2.74 -21.83 13.17
C LYS A 143 2.20 -21.41 11.79
N HIS A 144 3.07 -21.23 10.81
CA HIS A 144 2.71 -20.84 9.44
C HIS A 144 2.88 -21.98 8.44
N GLU A 145 3.21 -23.20 8.89
CA GLU A 145 3.36 -24.37 8.02
C GLU A 145 2.12 -24.57 7.13
N GLY A 146 2.33 -24.84 5.84
CA GLY A 146 1.25 -25.04 4.86
C GLY A 146 0.53 -23.77 4.39
N LYS A 147 0.79 -22.59 4.96
CA LYS A 147 0.29 -21.32 4.41
C LYS A 147 1.09 -20.94 3.15
N PRO A 148 0.46 -20.48 2.06
CA PRO A 148 1.20 -20.07 0.88
C PRO A 148 2.01 -18.80 1.15
N LEU A 149 3.22 -18.73 0.59
CA LEU A 149 4.01 -17.49 0.61
C LEU A 149 3.45 -16.53 -0.45
N ARG A 150 3.12 -15.31 -0.04
CA ARG A 150 2.35 -14.37 -0.87
C ARG A 150 3.25 -13.25 -1.35
N ALA A 151 3.11 -12.88 -2.62
CA ALA A 151 3.83 -11.74 -3.18
C ALA A 151 2.94 -10.85 -4.05
N LEU A 152 3.32 -9.58 -4.18
CA LEU A 152 2.77 -8.65 -5.17
C LEU A 152 3.82 -8.27 -6.19
N VAL A 153 3.38 -8.22 -7.45
CA VAL A 153 4.19 -7.83 -8.59
C VAL A 153 3.86 -6.40 -8.94
N LYS A 154 4.86 -5.53 -8.90
CA LYS A 154 4.72 -4.09 -9.08
C LYS A 154 5.67 -3.59 -10.14
N GLN A 155 5.37 -2.39 -10.63
CA GLN A 155 6.27 -1.61 -11.45
C GLN A 155 7.59 -1.41 -10.71
N LEU A 156 8.69 -1.79 -11.36
CA LEU A 156 10.01 -1.40 -10.92
C LEU A 156 10.20 0.08 -11.26
N ILE A 157 10.44 0.89 -10.24
CA ILE A 157 10.79 2.31 -10.39
C ILE A 157 12.20 2.44 -9.83
N ASP A 158 13.14 2.77 -10.71
CA ASP A 158 14.54 2.94 -10.33
C ASP A 158 14.67 4.04 -9.26
N PRO A 159 15.64 3.93 -8.34
CA PRO A 159 15.93 5.01 -7.41
C PRO A 159 16.22 6.28 -8.21
N ILE A 160 15.52 7.36 -7.90
CA ILE A 160 15.90 8.66 -8.45
C ILE A 160 17.08 9.19 -7.65
N ASP A 161 18.02 9.84 -8.33
CA ASP A 161 19.11 10.57 -7.66
C ASP A 161 18.54 11.50 -6.58
N GLU A 162 19.26 11.64 -5.45
CA GLU A 162 18.87 12.40 -4.25
C GLU A 162 18.48 13.89 -4.51
N GLY A 163 18.64 14.37 -5.74
CA GLY A 163 18.30 15.71 -6.19
C GLY A 163 16.90 15.90 -6.78
N ASP A 164 16.08 14.86 -6.95
CA ASP A 164 14.73 15.03 -7.52
C ASP A 164 13.69 15.41 -6.47
N GLN A 165 13.91 16.60 -5.90
CA GLN A 165 12.96 17.35 -5.07
C GLN A 165 11.75 17.85 -5.89
N ALA A 166 11.65 17.52 -7.19
CA ALA A 166 10.76 18.20 -8.13
C ALA A 166 9.29 17.77 -8.06
N ASN A 167 8.92 16.78 -7.23
CA ASN A 167 7.56 16.25 -7.24
C ASN A 167 6.81 16.30 -5.91
N THR A 168 7.24 17.13 -4.96
CA THR A 168 6.56 17.25 -3.66
C THR A 168 5.11 17.76 -3.77
N LEU A 169 4.84 18.67 -4.72
CA LEU A 169 3.46 19.06 -5.06
C LEU A 169 2.65 17.90 -5.63
N GLN A 170 3.27 17.09 -6.50
CA GLN A 170 2.63 15.89 -7.04
C GLN A 170 2.36 14.85 -5.95
N VAL A 171 3.24 14.69 -4.96
CA VAL A 171 3.05 13.80 -3.81
C VAL A 171 1.82 14.22 -2.99
N HIS A 172 1.68 15.52 -2.72
CA HIS A 172 0.53 16.07 -2.00
C HIS A 172 -0.78 15.88 -2.80
N ASP A 173 -0.79 16.20 -4.09
CA ASP A 173 -1.97 16.02 -4.95
C ASP A 173 -2.34 14.53 -5.11
N ASN A 174 -1.35 13.65 -5.23
CA ASN A 174 -1.55 12.20 -5.29
C ASN A 174 -2.15 11.67 -3.99
N LEU A 175 -1.70 12.15 -2.82
CA LEU A 175 -2.29 11.76 -1.54
C LEU A 175 -3.75 12.23 -1.44
N ARG A 176 -4.05 13.47 -1.84
CA ARG A 176 -5.41 13.98 -1.84
C ARG A 176 -6.32 13.17 -2.77
N ALA A 177 -5.81 12.78 -3.94
CA ALA A 177 -6.52 11.88 -4.85
C ALA A 177 -6.78 10.50 -4.21
N LEU A 178 -5.81 9.91 -3.50
CA LEU A 178 -5.98 8.66 -2.75
C LEU A 178 -7.05 8.78 -1.65
N HIS A 179 -7.02 9.86 -0.86
CA HIS A 179 -8.04 10.13 0.16
C HIS A 179 -9.44 10.28 -0.46
N SER A 180 -9.54 10.95 -1.61
CA SER A 180 -10.82 11.16 -2.32
C SER A 180 -11.49 9.86 -2.78
N ILE A 181 -10.70 8.79 -2.97
CA ILE A 181 -11.19 7.45 -3.30
C ILE A 181 -11.20 6.52 -2.08
N GLY A 182 -10.98 7.05 -0.88
CA GLY A 182 -11.10 6.34 0.39
C GLY A 182 -9.92 5.45 0.74
N ILE A 183 -8.71 5.77 0.27
CA ILE A 183 -7.46 5.10 0.64
C ILE A 183 -6.64 6.02 1.52
N PHE A 184 -6.28 5.57 2.72
CA PHE A 184 -5.50 6.30 3.71
C PHE A 184 -4.21 5.51 4.03
N PRO A 185 -3.06 5.83 3.41
CA PRO A 185 -1.85 5.01 3.51
C PRO A 185 -1.30 4.74 4.91
N GLN A 186 -1.60 5.55 5.94
CA GLN A 186 -1.12 5.45 7.33
C GLN A 186 0.39 5.57 7.55
N LYS A 187 1.22 5.29 6.55
CA LYS A 187 2.68 5.39 6.61
C LYS A 187 3.17 6.24 5.45
N VAL A 188 2.92 7.54 5.54
CA VAL A 188 3.45 8.53 4.59
C VAL A 188 4.85 8.96 5.05
N SER A 189 5.85 8.69 4.21
CA SER A 189 7.24 9.11 4.42
C SER A 189 7.96 9.20 3.07
N LEU A 190 9.00 10.05 2.95
CA LEU A 190 9.72 10.26 1.68
C LEU A 190 10.24 8.97 1.05
N ARG A 191 10.72 8.03 1.88
CA ARG A 191 11.22 6.72 1.44
C ARG A 191 10.16 5.85 0.76
N ASN A 192 8.87 6.13 0.99
CA ASN A 192 7.76 5.38 0.39
C ASN A 192 7.33 5.97 -0.96
N TYR A 193 7.92 7.08 -1.41
CA TYR A 193 7.64 7.68 -2.72
C TYR A 193 8.83 7.49 -3.67
N ARG A 194 8.53 7.22 -4.94
CA ARG A 194 9.48 7.32 -6.06
C ARG A 194 8.79 7.99 -7.23
N ASP A 195 9.43 8.99 -7.83
CA ASP A 195 8.84 9.82 -8.89
C ASP A 195 7.47 10.44 -8.54
N GLY A 196 7.31 10.84 -7.27
CA GLY A 196 6.03 11.33 -6.74
C GLY A 196 4.93 10.26 -6.58
N LEU A 197 5.20 9.00 -6.92
CA LEU A 197 4.28 7.88 -6.78
C LEU A 197 4.49 7.15 -5.47
N LEU A 198 3.40 6.83 -4.76
CA LEU A 198 3.47 6.01 -3.56
C LEU A 198 3.73 4.54 -3.94
N MET A 199 4.69 3.90 -3.25
CA MET A 199 5.18 2.55 -3.58
C MET A 199 4.51 1.43 -2.76
N SER A 200 3.96 1.76 -1.59
CA SER A 200 3.57 0.77 -0.57
C SER A 200 2.26 1.14 0.12
N PHE A 201 1.34 0.18 0.19
CA PHE A 201 0.04 0.31 0.86
C PHE A 201 -0.18 -0.73 1.96
N SER A 202 0.89 -1.36 2.46
CA SER A 202 0.83 -2.44 3.45
C SER A 202 0.26 -2.03 4.81
N SER A 203 0.10 -0.74 5.08
CA SER A 203 -0.57 -0.23 6.29
C SER A 203 -1.81 0.59 5.96
N SER A 204 -2.25 0.60 4.70
CA SER A 204 -3.33 1.48 4.28
C SER A 204 -4.69 1.04 4.79
N TYR A 205 -5.52 2.02 5.16
CA TYR A 205 -6.94 1.81 5.37
C TYR A 205 -7.65 2.13 4.06
N THR A 206 -8.38 1.17 3.52
CA THR A 206 -9.23 1.36 2.34
C THR A 206 -10.68 1.19 2.77
N VAL A 207 -11.52 2.20 2.58
CA VAL A 207 -12.94 2.16 2.98
C VAL A 207 -13.70 1.15 2.09
N PRO A 208 -14.50 0.23 2.65
CA PRO A 208 -14.79 0.06 4.07
C PRO A 208 -13.64 -0.62 4.81
N HIS A 209 -13.33 -0.11 6.01
CA HIS A 209 -12.29 -0.66 6.87
C HIS A 209 -12.84 -0.86 8.28
N CYS A 210 -12.49 -1.97 8.94
CA CYS A 210 -13.07 -2.35 10.22
C CYS A 210 -12.71 -1.35 11.33
N ILE A 211 -11.46 -0.86 11.33
CA ILE A 211 -10.99 0.15 12.27
C ILE A 211 -11.71 1.49 12.05
N ILE A 212 -11.91 1.89 10.79
CA ILE A 212 -12.66 3.11 10.47
C ILE A 212 -14.12 3.01 10.92
N GLN A 213 -14.72 1.83 10.78
CA GLN A 213 -16.10 1.60 11.22
C GLN A 213 -16.23 1.56 12.74
N ALA A 214 -15.24 1.02 13.45
CA ALA A 214 -15.18 0.98 14.90
C ALA A 214 -14.81 2.34 15.52
N LEU A 215 -13.94 3.11 14.84
CA LEU A 215 -13.45 4.42 15.23
C LEU A 215 -13.65 5.40 14.06
N PRO A 216 -14.78 6.12 13.98
CA PRO A 216 -15.16 6.97 12.84
C PRO A 216 -14.27 8.20 12.55
N GLU A 217 -13.01 8.19 12.97
CA GLU A 217 -12.05 9.28 12.85
C GLU A 217 -11.33 9.28 11.49
N VAL A 218 -12.06 9.01 10.41
CA VAL A 218 -11.53 9.02 9.03
C VAL A 218 -10.88 10.37 8.71
N GLN A 219 -11.49 11.46 9.17
CA GLN A 219 -10.95 12.79 8.97
C GLN A 219 -9.60 12.97 9.69
N ALA A 220 -9.50 12.55 10.96
CA ALA A 220 -8.24 12.62 11.71
C ALA A 220 -7.15 11.78 11.05
N THR A 221 -7.54 10.63 10.47
CA THR A 221 -6.65 9.75 9.73
C THR A 221 -6.09 10.44 8.47
N ALA A 222 -6.95 11.12 7.70
CA ALA A 222 -6.53 11.88 6.52
C ALA A 222 -5.68 13.09 6.91
N ASP A 223 -6.11 13.86 7.90
CA ASP A 223 -5.39 15.03 8.42
C ASP A 223 -3.97 14.65 8.89
N PHE A 224 -3.83 13.47 9.49
CA PHE A 224 -2.55 12.95 9.96
C PHE A 224 -1.60 12.59 8.81
N ASP A 225 -2.10 11.95 7.74
CA ASP A 225 -1.30 11.69 6.54
C ASP A 225 -0.87 13.01 5.85
N MET A 226 -1.77 14.00 5.77
CA MET A 226 -1.48 15.32 5.20
C MET A 226 -0.42 16.07 6.02
N GLN A 227 -0.57 16.10 7.35
CA GLN A 227 0.40 16.74 8.24
C GLN A 227 1.80 16.12 8.12
N ARG A 228 1.89 14.80 7.90
CA ARG A 228 3.19 14.15 7.65
C ARG A 228 3.82 14.58 6.34
N ILE A 229 3.03 14.73 5.27
CA ILE A 229 3.54 15.32 4.03
C ILE A 229 4.04 16.73 4.30
N ASP A 230 3.24 17.60 4.90
CA ASP A 230 3.63 19.00 5.15
C ASP A 230 4.95 19.09 5.93
N ASN A 231 5.09 18.30 7.00
CA ASN A 231 6.33 18.20 7.76
C ASN A 231 7.51 17.69 6.92
N MET A 232 7.29 16.77 5.97
CA MET A 232 8.31 16.31 5.02
C MET A 232 8.72 17.44 4.07
N ILE A 233 7.77 18.23 3.57
CA ILE A 233 8.06 19.35 2.66
C ILE A 233 8.87 20.43 3.39
N ASP A 234 8.42 20.82 4.58
CA ASP A 234 9.06 21.82 5.43
C ASP A 234 10.48 21.39 5.82
N GLY A 235 10.67 20.12 6.16
CA GLY A 235 11.97 19.53 6.49
C GLY A 235 12.97 19.52 5.33
N GLN A 236 12.50 19.59 4.08
CA GLN A 236 13.35 19.74 2.89
C GLN A 236 13.68 21.20 2.54
N GLY A 237 13.13 22.17 3.29
CA GLY A 237 13.34 23.61 3.03
C GLY A 237 12.64 24.12 1.78
N ILE A 238 11.62 23.40 1.29
CA ILE A 238 10.80 23.81 0.15
C ILE A 238 9.70 24.72 0.70
N GLU A 239 9.70 26.01 0.35
CA GLU A 239 8.61 26.93 0.70
C GLU A 239 7.30 26.46 0.03
N THR A 240 6.39 25.88 0.80
CA THR A 240 5.02 25.62 0.36
C THR A 240 4.25 26.94 0.40
N SER A 241 3.89 27.46 -0.78
CA SER A 241 2.90 28.54 -0.85
C SER A 241 1.49 27.98 -0.65
N MET A 242 1.22 27.36 0.51
CA MET A 242 -0.13 27.04 0.93
C MET A 242 -0.42 27.82 2.20
N ALA A 243 -1.09 28.96 2.03
CA ALA A 243 -1.70 29.66 3.14
C ALA A 243 -2.69 28.71 3.82
N ALA A 244 -2.44 28.41 5.09
CA ALA A 244 -3.38 27.70 5.96
C ALA A 244 -4.74 28.38 5.89
N VAL A 245 -5.75 27.67 5.40
CA VAL A 245 -7.15 28.04 5.56
C VAL A 245 -7.75 26.98 6.47
N TYR A 246 -7.93 27.37 7.73
CA TYR A 246 -8.66 26.65 8.78
C TYR A 246 -10.13 26.45 8.42
#